data_AF-A0A3M7N958-F1
#
_entry.id   AF-A0A3M7N958-F1
#
_cell.length_a   1.000
_cell.length_b   1.000
_cell.length_c   1.000
_cell.angle_alpha   90.00
_cell.angle_beta   90.00
_cell.angle_gamma   90.00
#
_symmetry.space_group_name_H-M   'P 1'
#
loop_
_entity.id
_entity.type
_entity.pdbx_description
1 polymer ?
#
loop_
_entity_poly.entity_id
_entity_poly.type
_entity_poly.pdbx_seq_one_letter_code
_entity_poly.pdbx_strand_id
1 'polypeptide(L)'
;MSEGTLYSWPESGNSYKVRLLAALLGLNLKIEDLDFLHDEQHQPKFLSINPRGEVPTLVTGGKTLTDSSSILVYLAGTYTHGGKPGPSTFWSSDLYEQAQIIDWLAFSNSWVQYGVFTNRAILSYNGPYNGLGSNDKWTKEKLDIFLEEGAIRGNKSLQILQTRLEAHEWLVLNRPTIADISVFVYVALAPMGDIALTPYPAVLAWIERPAVLASEDLTLLAVYSRTLASAKTFVSEIEEGNNKISLYSDDSPASHSLDSLLVRADISAVIIALPILVQPAIIRRCLAAGKHVLSEKPIAPDVTTALELLHFYRTLGGGDASGSGGGSSSRPTWSVAENQRFLTNFQRAATAVAARGRPQTFRVRVANMVLPGGKYIETAWRKSPGYQGGFVLDGGLQAHLPPLDTVVATARTAGGAVGTISISFGTTEEKANEFVVGSEKGWVAIREFDRVVVDGKTEDVDADGGGVKREVRAWGAMLSKGQGKKVDVNAALEPEQALADLELVEAMLKSAQEGGRVVKLQYQRVRIDGGQPC
;
A
#
# COMPACT_ATOMS: atom_id res chain seq x y z
N MET A 1 11.76 -10.13 27.65
CA MET A 1 11.49 -11.58 27.76
C MET A 1 10.31 -11.86 26.86
N SER A 2 10.34 -12.91 26.04
CA SER A 2 9.25 -13.18 25.08
C SER A 2 7.92 -13.40 25.79
N GLU A 3 6.84 -12.78 25.31
CA GLU A 3 5.49 -12.90 25.88
C GLU A 3 4.83 -14.26 25.57
N GLY A 4 5.46 -15.09 24.74
CA GLY A 4 5.06 -16.47 24.44
C GLY A 4 5.77 -17.00 23.19
N THR A 5 5.57 -18.29 22.91
CA THR A 5 5.95 -18.92 21.63
C THR A 5 4.71 -19.12 20.78
N LEU A 6 4.69 -18.52 19.58
CA LEU A 6 3.69 -18.74 18.56
C LEU A 6 4.22 -19.74 17.53
N TYR A 7 3.66 -20.95 17.56
CA TYR A 7 3.83 -21.91 16.48
C TYR A 7 2.97 -21.47 15.29
N SER A 8 3.61 -21.29 14.14
CA SER A 8 3.09 -20.56 13.00
C SER A 8 3.38 -21.30 11.69
N TRP A 9 2.74 -20.86 10.62
CA TRP A 9 3.17 -21.11 9.26
C TRP A 9 3.07 -19.78 8.49
N PRO A 10 4.13 -19.31 7.79
CA PRO A 10 4.15 -17.98 7.19
C PRO A 10 2.96 -17.67 6.28
N GLU A 11 2.53 -18.66 5.50
CA GLU A 11 1.44 -18.56 4.52
C GLU A 11 0.03 -18.76 5.13
N SER A 12 -0.05 -19.12 6.41
CA SER A 12 -1.31 -19.29 7.14
C SER A 12 -1.91 -17.93 7.49
N GLY A 13 -3.06 -17.60 6.89
CA GLY A 13 -3.82 -16.41 7.27
C GLY A 13 -4.25 -16.45 8.73
N ASN A 14 -4.62 -17.62 9.27
CA ASN A 14 -4.94 -17.76 10.69
C ASN A 14 -3.74 -17.44 11.60
N SER A 15 -2.51 -17.80 11.19
CA SER A 15 -1.30 -17.41 11.92
C SER A 15 -0.99 -15.92 11.75
N TYR A 16 -1.23 -15.36 10.56
CA TYR A 16 -1.07 -13.93 10.31
C TYR A 16 -2.01 -13.07 11.16
N LYS A 17 -3.25 -13.48 11.43
CA LYS A 17 -4.16 -12.77 12.36
C LYS A 17 -3.48 -12.50 13.71
N VAL A 18 -2.84 -13.53 14.28
CA VAL A 18 -2.17 -13.45 15.57
C VAL A 18 -0.91 -12.57 15.49
N ARG A 19 -0.10 -12.75 14.44
CA ARG A 19 1.09 -11.91 14.21
C ARG A 19 0.73 -10.43 14.05
N LEU A 20 -0.35 -10.14 13.32
CA LEU A 20 -0.85 -8.79 13.12
C LEU A 20 -1.32 -8.16 14.44
N LEU A 21 -2.17 -8.85 15.22
CA LEU A 21 -2.60 -8.32 16.52
C LEU A 21 -1.41 -8.15 17.47
N ALA A 22 -0.49 -9.11 17.52
CA ALA A 22 0.71 -9.01 18.35
C ALA A 22 1.55 -7.78 17.99
N ALA A 23 1.74 -7.51 16.69
CA ALA A 23 2.42 -6.31 16.22
C ALA A 23 1.67 -5.02 16.62
N LEU A 24 0.35 -4.97 16.42
CA LEU A 24 -0.50 -3.81 16.80
C LEU A 24 -0.51 -3.53 18.31
N LEU A 25 -0.29 -4.57 19.13
CA LEU A 25 -0.17 -4.46 20.57
C LEU A 25 1.27 -4.21 21.04
N GLY A 26 2.26 -4.32 20.15
CA GLY A 26 3.68 -4.20 20.49
C GLY A 26 4.24 -5.39 21.28
N LEU A 27 3.69 -6.59 21.07
CA LEU A 27 4.11 -7.84 21.73
C LEU A 27 5.25 -8.51 20.95
N ASN A 28 6.24 -9.04 21.68
CA ASN A 28 7.38 -9.76 21.12
C ASN A 28 7.22 -11.27 21.30
N LEU A 29 6.38 -11.87 20.46
CA LEU A 29 6.21 -13.32 20.41
C LEU A 29 7.41 -13.99 19.74
N LYS A 30 7.92 -15.07 20.34
CA LYS A 30 8.86 -15.95 19.65
C LYS A 30 8.08 -16.73 18.59
N ILE A 31 8.43 -16.57 17.32
CA ILE A 31 7.79 -17.31 16.23
C ILE A 31 8.57 -18.61 15.99
N GLU A 32 7.86 -19.73 16.03
CA GLU A 32 8.37 -21.05 15.60
C GLU A 32 7.55 -21.50 14.40
N ASP A 33 8.07 -21.28 13.20
CA ASP A 33 7.42 -21.72 11.97
C ASP A 33 7.60 -23.22 11.77
N LEU A 34 6.49 -23.93 11.57
CA LEU A 34 6.49 -25.36 11.27
C LEU A 34 6.63 -25.63 9.77
N ASP A 35 7.27 -26.74 9.43
CA ASP A 35 7.38 -27.20 8.06
C ASP A 35 6.14 -27.99 7.61
N PHE A 36 5.20 -27.29 6.97
CA PHE A 36 4.00 -27.90 6.40
C PHE A 36 4.27 -28.78 5.18
N LEU A 37 5.38 -28.59 4.47
CA LEU A 37 5.73 -29.44 3.32
C LEU A 37 6.11 -30.85 3.77
N HIS A 38 6.70 -30.96 4.96
CA HIS A 38 7.09 -32.24 5.57
C HIS A 38 6.10 -32.70 6.67
N ASP A 39 4.91 -32.11 6.71
CA ASP A 39 3.83 -32.50 7.63
C ASP A 39 4.24 -32.44 9.12
N GLU A 40 5.09 -31.48 9.50
CA GLU A 40 5.64 -31.33 10.86
C GLU A 40 4.52 -31.18 11.91
N GLN A 41 3.43 -30.51 11.53
CA GLN A 41 2.27 -30.27 12.37
C GLN A 41 1.51 -31.55 12.77
N HIS A 42 1.72 -32.67 12.06
CA HIS A 42 1.15 -33.97 12.44
C HIS A 42 2.18 -34.91 13.09
N GLN A 43 3.40 -34.43 13.34
CA GLN A 43 4.42 -35.23 14.03
C GLN A 43 4.17 -35.28 15.55
N PRO A 44 4.56 -36.37 16.25
CA PRO A 44 4.32 -36.52 17.69
C PRO A 44 4.82 -35.35 18.54
N LYS A 45 5.92 -34.71 18.12
CA LYS A 45 6.48 -33.52 18.79
C LYS A 45 5.47 -32.38 18.84
N PHE A 46 4.88 -32.00 17.71
CA PHE A 46 3.91 -30.89 17.68
C PHE A 46 2.53 -31.32 18.17
N LEU A 47 2.09 -32.56 17.91
CA LEU A 47 0.82 -33.09 18.43
C LEU A 47 0.76 -33.11 19.97
N SER A 48 1.92 -33.23 20.63
CA SER A 48 2.00 -33.09 22.09
C SER A 48 1.71 -31.66 22.59
N ILE A 49 1.83 -30.66 21.71
CA ILE A 49 1.55 -29.24 21.99
C ILE A 49 0.13 -28.90 21.54
N ASN A 50 -0.24 -29.20 20.29
CA ASN A 50 -1.59 -29.06 19.76
C ASN A 50 -2.07 -30.39 19.16
N PRO A 51 -2.95 -31.14 19.85
CA PRO A 51 -3.48 -32.41 19.36
C PRO A 51 -4.26 -32.33 18.04
N ARG A 52 -4.68 -31.12 17.62
CA ARG A 52 -5.35 -30.93 16.32
C ARG A 52 -4.37 -30.90 15.15
N GLY A 53 -3.08 -30.70 15.40
CA GLY A 53 -2.08 -30.51 14.35
C GLY A 53 -2.29 -29.22 13.54
N GLU A 54 -2.87 -28.19 14.17
CA GLU A 54 -3.22 -26.93 13.50
C GLU A 54 -2.32 -25.79 13.97
N VAL A 55 -2.08 -24.83 13.07
CA VAL A 55 -1.49 -23.52 13.38
C VAL A 55 -2.52 -22.41 13.13
N PRO A 56 -2.51 -21.32 13.92
CA PRO A 56 -1.54 -21.00 14.97
C PRO A 56 -1.75 -21.75 16.28
N THR A 57 -0.67 -21.92 17.04
CA THR A 57 -0.74 -22.33 18.46
C THR A 57 0.14 -21.41 19.30
N LEU A 58 -0.44 -20.76 20.33
CA LEU A 58 0.30 -19.90 21.26
C LEU A 58 0.54 -20.64 22.58
N VAL A 59 1.81 -20.77 22.97
CA VAL A 59 2.22 -21.23 24.30
C VAL A 59 2.72 -20.02 25.10
N THR A 60 2.02 -19.66 26.17
CA THR A 60 2.32 -18.49 27.00
C THR A 60 1.95 -18.72 28.46
N GLY A 61 2.83 -18.35 29.39
CA GLY A 61 2.57 -18.47 30.83
C GLY A 61 2.18 -19.89 31.29
N GLY A 62 2.71 -20.93 30.66
CA GLY A 62 2.35 -22.32 30.93
C GLY A 62 0.98 -22.76 30.40
N LYS A 63 0.31 -21.92 29.61
CA LYS A 63 -0.97 -22.20 28.94
C LYS A 63 -0.76 -22.38 27.45
N THR A 64 -1.64 -23.16 26.82
CA THR A 64 -1.65 -23.39 25.37
C THR A 64 -3.01 -22.98 24.81
N LEU A 65 -3.01 -22.16 23.76
CA LEU A 65 -4.19 -21.78 22.98
C LEU A 65 -3.98 -22.22 21.54
N THR A 66 -4.95 -22.95 20.97
CA THR A 66 -4.77 -23.72 19.73
C THR A 66 -5.64 -23.23 18.55
N ASP A 67 -6.37 -22.13 18.73
CA ASP A 67 -7.24 -21.55 17.70
C ASP A 67 -6.98 -20.05 17.58
N SER A 68 -6.92 -19.52 16.36
CA SER A 68 -6.60 -18.11 16.12
C SER A 68 -7.58 -17.15 16.80
N SER A 69 -8.89 -17.46 16.80
CA SER A 69 -9.90 -16.59 17.42
C SER A 69 -9.75 -16.60 18.95
N SER A 70 -9.47 -17.76 19.54
CA SER A 70 -9.18 -17.86 20.98
C SER A 70 -7.91 -17.07 21.38
N ILE A 71 -6.88 -17.11 20.53
CA ILE A 71 -5.64 -16.36 20.75
C ILE A 71 -5.90 -14.86 20.63
N LEU A 72 -6.65 -14.41 19.62
CA LEU A 72 -7.01 -13.00 19.45
C LEU A 72 -7.75 -12.46 20.69
N VAL A 73 -8.75 -13.19 21.19
CA VAL A 73 -9.49 -12.83 22.42
C VAL A 73 -8.53 -12.71 23.60
N TYR A 74 -7.67 -13.71 23.79
CA TYR A 74 -6.71 -13.70 24.89
C TYR A 74 -5.75 -12.51 24.82
N LEU A 75 -5.12 -12.27 23.66
CA LEU A 75 -4.16 -11.18 23.51
C LEU A 75 -4.84 -9.81 23.67
N ALA A 76 -5.97 -9.59 23.00
CA ALA A 76 -6.68 -8.31 23.06
C ALA A 76 -7.27 -8.01 24.45
N GLY A 77 -7.69 -9.05 25.20
CA GLY A 77 -8.19 -8.91 26.57
C GLY A 77 -7.09 -8.81 27.64
N THR A 78 -5.85 -9.24 27.33
CA THR A 78 -4.75 -9.30 28.32
C THR A 78 -3.77 -8.15 28.19
N TYR A 79 -3.55 -7.63 26.97
CA TYR A 79 -2.54 -6.60 26.70
C TYR A 79 -3.14 -5.36 26.05
N THR A 80 -2.68 -4.20 26.53
CA THR A 80 -2.90 -2.88 25.94
C THR A 80 -1.83 -2.60 24.89
N HIS A 81 -1.94 -1.47 24.17
CA HIS A 81 -0.88 -1.02 23.28
C HIS A 81 0.45 -0.81 24.02
N GLY A 82 1.55 -1.22 23.39
CA GLY A 82 2.89 -1.22 23.99
C GLY A 82 3.14 -2.38 24.96
N GLY A 83 2.34 -3.45 24.88
CA GLY A 83 2.57 -4.72 25.58
C GLY A 83 2.30 -4.70 27.08
N LYS A 84 1.60 -3.69 27.61
CA LYS A 84 1.32 -3.59 29.06
C LYS A 84 0.06 -4.39 29.43
N PRO A 85 -0.02 -5.00 30.64
CA PRO A 85 -1.22 -5.70 31.09
C PRO A 85 -2.48 -4.81 31.12
N GLY A 86 -3.60 -5.35 30.63
CA GLY A 86 -4.91 -4.70 30.55
C GLY A 86 -5.58 -4.92 29.18
N PRO A 87 -6.90 -4.76 29.05
CA PRO A 87 -7.57 -4.94 27.76
C PRO A 87 -7.22 -3.81 26.77
N SER A 88 -6.89 -4.17 25.53
CA SER A 88 -6.67 -3.22 24.43
C SER A 88 -7.97 -2.63 23.89
N THR A 89 -7.81 -1.61 23.05
CA THR A 89 -8.90 -1.02 22.27
C THR A 89 -9.54 -1.99 21.27
N PHE A 90 -8.86 -3.10 20.91
CA PHE A 90 -9.38 -4.14 20.02
C PHE A 90 -10.39 -5.08 20.70
N TRP A 91 -10.57 -4.95 22.02
CA TRP A 91 -11.57 -5.67 22.81
C TRP A 91 -12.52 -4.68 23.50
N SER A 92 -13.73 -5.14 23.84
CA SER A 92 -14.69 -4.33 24.60
C SER A 92 -14.78 -4.78 26.06
N SER A 93 -15.11 -3.88 26.97
CA SER A 93 -15.52 -4.22 28.33
C SER A 93 -17.01 -4.53 28.46
N ASP A 94 -17.83 -4.17 27.45
CA ASP A 94 -19.25 -4.46 27.43
C ASP A 94 -19.52 -5.88 26.89
N LEU A 95 -20.39 -6.63 27.58
CA LEU A 95 -20.67 -8.03 27.24
C LEU A 95 -21.43 -8.19 25.93
N TYR A 96 -22.31 -7.26 25.59
CA TYR A 96 -23.07 -7.32 24.34
C TYR A 96 -22.16 -7.02 23.15
N GLU A 97 -21.31 -5.99 23.27
CA GLU A 97 -20.27 -5.69 22.28
C GLU A 97 -19.30 -6.86 22.09
N GLN A 98 -18.88 -7.51 23.18
CA GLN A 98 -18.05 -8.72 23.10
C GLN A 98 -18.75 -9.86 22.35
N ALA A 99 -20.05 -10.08 22.60
CA ALA A 99 -20.82 -11.10 21.89
C ALA A 99 -20.91 -10.80 20.39
N GLN A 100 -21.06 -9.53 20.00
CA GLN A 100 -21.02 -9.12 18.60
C GLN A 100 -19.63 -9.32 17.96
N ILE A 101 -18.54 -9.05 18.69
CA ILE A 101 -17.19 -9.35 18.23
C ILE A 101 -17.03 -10.87 18.00
N ILE A 102 -17.48 -11.68 18.95
CA ILE A 102 -17.42 -13.14 18.86
C ILE A 102 -18.26 -13.66 17.69
N ASP A 103 -19.41 -13.06 17.39
CA ASP A 103 -20.23 -13.42 16.24
C ASP A 103 -19.45 -13.29 14.92
N TRP A 104 -18.67 -12.22 14.76
CA TRP A 104 -17.79 -12.05 13.60
C TRP A 104 -16.57 -12.98 13.60
N LEU A 105 -16.04 -13.36 14.77
CA LEU A 105 -15.03 -14.43 14.84
C LEU A 105 -15.62 -15.77 14.38
N ALA A 106 -16.86 -16.08 14.77
CA ALA A 106 -17.58 -17.26 14.32
C ALA A 106 -17.90 -17.20 12.82
N PHE A 107 -18.27 -16.02 12.29
CA PHE A 107 -18.42 -15.77 10.85
C PHE A 107 -17.10 -16.03 10.10
N SER A 108 -15.98 -15.55 10.63
CA SER A 108 -14.66 -15.82 10.06
C SER A 108 -14.35 -17.32 10.01
N ASN A 109 -14.67 -18.06 11.06
CA ASN A 109 -14.40 -19.50 11.18
C ASN A 109 -15.43 -20.38 10.46
N SER A 110 -16.48 -19.78 9.89
CA SER A 110 -17.51 -20.48 9.12
C SER A 110 -17.54 -19.99 7.68
N TRP A 111 -18.22 -18.87 7.41
CA TRP A 111 -18.43 -18.34 6.07
C TRP A 111 -17.13 -18.01 5.34
N VAL A 112 -16.19 -17.35 6.00
CA VAL A 112 -14.91 -16.97 5.37
C VAL A 112 -13.99 -18.19 5.23
N GLN A 113 -13.92 -19.03 6.27
CA GLN A 113 -13.13 -20.27 6.27
C GLN A 113 -13.58 -21.24 5.16
N TYR A 114 -14.87 -21.59 5.12
CA TYR A 114 -15.39 -22.53 4.13
C TYR A 114 -15.59 -21.91 2.74
N GLY A 115 -15.45 -20.58 2.60
CA GLY A 115 -15.54 -19.86 1.34
C GLY A 115 -14.17 -19.43 0.82
N VAL A 116 -13.82 -18.19 1.14
CA VAL A 116 -12.60 -17.51 0.65
C VAL A 116 -11.32 -18.30 0.95
N PHE A 117 -11.18 -18.81 2.18
CA PHE A 117 -10.02 -19.60 2.55
C PHE A 117 -9.94 -20.93 1.78
N THR A 118 -11.05 -21.67 1.66
CA THR A 118 -11.09 -22.95 0.92
C THR A 118 -10.50 -22.80 -0.47
N ASN A 119 -10.98 -21.83 -1.24
CA ASN A 119 -10.52 -21.64 -2.61
C ASN A 119 -9.04 -21.26 -2.66
N ARG A 120 -8.58 -20.36 -1.78
CA ARG A 120 -7.15 -20.01 -1.67
C ARG A 120 -6.30 -21.24 -1.34
N ALA A 121 -6.74 -22.07 -0.39
CA ALA A 121 -6.00 -23.26 0.02
C ALA A 121 -5.82 -24.24 -1.16
N ILE A 122 -6.89 -24.50 -1.92
CA ILE A 122 -6.86 -25.40 -3.07
C ILE A 122 -6.04 -24.80 -4.22
N LEU A 123 -6.33 -23.57 -4.64
CA LEU A 123 -5.77 -22.99 -5.86
C LEU A 123 -4.33 -22.49 -5.70
N SER A 124 -3.99 -21.86 -4.57
CA SER A 124 -2.67 -21.23 -4.40
C SER A 124 -1.63 -22.18 -3.81
N TYR A 125 -2.05 -23.15 -3.00
CA TYR A 125 -1.11 -23.98 -2.24
C TYR A 125 -1.19 -25.47 -2.59
N ASN A 126 -2.09 -25.87 -3.50
CA ASN A 126 -2.49 -27.28 -3.66
C ASN A 126 -2.77 -27.95 -2.30
N GLY A 127 -3.21 -27.15 -1.33
CA GLY A 127 -3.31 -27.51 0.08
C GLY A 127 -4.68 -28.07 0.40
N PRO A 128 -4.82 -28.83 1.49
CA PRO A 128 -6.03 -29.54 1.81
C PRO A 128 -7.28 -28.65 1.87
N TYR A 129 -8.36 -29.14 1.27
CA TYR A 129 -9.72 -28.64 1.52
C TYR A 129 -9.97 -28.53 3.04
N ASN A 130 -10.08 -27.30 3.54
CA ASN A 130 -10.33 -27.01 4.97
C ASN A 130 -9.39 -27.72 5.95
N GLY A 131 -8.12 -27.92 5.58
CA GLY A 131 -7.15 -28.58 6.46
C GLY A 131 -7.31 -30.11 6.55
N LEU A 132 -8.19 -30.72 5.74
CA LEU A 132 -8.41 -32.15 5.72
C LEU A 132 -7.48 -32.87 4.72
N GLY A 133 -6.28 -33.25 5.17
CA GLY A 133 -5.40 -34.20 4.47
C GLY A 133 -4.51 -33.58 3.39
N SER A 134 -4.42 -34.22 2.21
CA SER A 134 -3.73 -33.68 1.02
C SER A 134 -4.73 -33.71 -0.15
N ASN A 135 -4.62 -32.75 -1.07
CA ASN A 135 -5.45 -32.71 -2.27
C ASN A 135 -5.20 -33.88 -3.22
N ASP A 136 -4.05 -34.54 -3.14
CA ASP A 136 -3.73 -35.73 -3.96
C ASP A 136 -4.70 -36.90 -3.73
N LYS A 137 -5.46 -36.86 -2.62
CA LYS A 137 -6.49 -37.85 -2.29
C LYS A 137 -7.83 -37.59 -2.97
N TRP A 138 -8.02 -36.42 -3.59
CA TRP A 138 -9.27 -36.02 -4.22
C TRP A 138 -9.15 -36.10 -5.74
N THR A 139 -10.20 -36.59 -6.40
CA THR A 139 -10.25 -36.52 -7.87
C THR A 139 -10.46 -35.07 -8.30
N LYS A 140 -10.10 -34.75 -9.55
CA LYS A 140 -10.29 -33.41 -10.10
C LYS A 140 -11.76 -32.97 -10.00
N GLU A 141 -12.70 -33.86 -10.35
CA GLU A 141 -14.13 -33.58 -10.28
C GLU A 141 -14.58 -33.21 -8.86
N LYS A 142 -13.96 -33.82 -7.84
CA LYS A 142 -14.27 -33.53 -6.45
C LYS A 142 -13.67 -32.21 -5.98
N LEU A 143 -12.48 -31.86 -6.45
CA LEU A 143 -11.88 -30.54 -6.22
C LEU A 143 -12.71 -29.43 -6.87
N ASP A 144 -13.21 -29.65 -8.09
CA ASP A 144 -14.07 -28.70 -8.80
C ASP A 144 -15.36 -28.40 -8.01
N ILE A 145 -15.99 -29.43 -7.42
CA ILE A 145 -17.16 -29.26 -6.53
C ILE A 145 -16.80 -28.42 -5.29
N PHE A 146 -15.65 -28.66 -4.68
CA PHE A 146 -15.21 -27.90 -3.50
C PHE A 146 -14.91 -26.43 -3.84
N LEU A 147 -14.33 -26.17 -5.01
CA LEU A 147 -14.08 -24.82 -5.50
C LEU A 147 -15.37 -24.08 -5.82
N GLU A 148 -16.37 -24.78 -6.39
CA GLU A 148 -17.70 -24.22 -6.64
C GLU A 148 -18.41 -23.86 -5.32
N GLU A 149 -18.43 -24.78 -4.34
CA GLU A 149 -19.00 -24.50 -3.02
C GLU A 149 -18.27 -23.35 -2.31
N GLY A 150 -16.95 -23.35 -2.36
CA GLY A 150 -16.11 -22.31 -1.77
C GLY A 150 -16.32 -20.96 -2.45
N ALA A 151 -16.50 -20.91 -3.77
CA ALA A 151 -16.85 -19.69 -4.49
C ALA A 151 -18.24 -19.18 -4.11
N ILE A 152 -19.25 -20.05 -4.00
CA ILE A 152 -20.61 -19.67 -3.57
C ILE A 152 -20.57 -19.07 -2.16
N ARG A 153 -19.93 -19.76 -1.21
CA ARG A 153 -19.82 -19.28 0.18
C ARG A 153 -18.96 -18.02 0.28
N GLY A 154 -17.87 -17.96 -0.47
CA GLY A 154 -16.97 -16.81 -0.51
C GLY A 154 -17.68 -15.56 -1.00
N ASN A 155 -18.34 -15.62 -2.16
CA ASN A 155 -19.14 -14.51 -2.68
C ASN A 155 -20.30 -14.13 -1.73
N LYS A 156 -20.93 -15.11 -1.08
CA LYS A 156 -21.98 -14.82 -0.09
C LYS A 156 -21.43 -14.11 1.15
N SER A 157 -20.26 -14.53 1.63
CA SER A 157 -19.58 -13.88 2.76
C SER A 157 -19.20 -12.43 2.43
N LEU A 158 -18.70 -12.18 1.21
CA LEU A 158 -18.39 -10.83 0.73
C LEU A 158 -19.66 -9.97 0.57
N GLN A 159 -20.79 -10.56 0.16
CA GLN A 159 -22.07 -9.84 0.12
C GLN A 159 -22.56 -9.45 1.52
N ILE A 160 -22.42 -10.33 2.52
CA ILE A 160 -22.77 -10.02 3.91
C ILE A 160 -21.89 -8.88 4.44
N LEU A 161 -20.58 -8.95 4.17
CA LEU A 161 -19.63 -7.89 4.53
C LEU A 161 -19.96 -6.57 3.83
N GLN A 162 -20.27 -6.61 2.53
CA GLN A 162 -20.68 -5.44 1.76
C GLN A 162 -21.87 -4.76 2.42
N THR A 163 -22.94 -5.48 2.72
CA THR A 163 -24.14 -4.92 3.38
C THR A 163 -23.82 -4.38 4.78
N ARG A 164 -22.95 -5.05 5.55
CA ARG A 164 -22.54 -4.53 6.86
C ARG A 164 -21.78 -3.22 6.73
N LEU A 165 -20.78 -3.19 5.85
CA LEU A 165 -19.80 -2.11 5.67
C LEU A 165 -20.36 -0.92 4.87
N GLU A 166 -21.48 -1.10 4.17
CA GLU A 166 -22.27 0.01 3.61
C GLU A 166 -22.89 0.88 4.70
N ALA A 167 -23.21 0.30 5.86
CA ALA A 167 -23.90 0.97 6.94
C ALA A 167 -23.01 1.26 8.17
N HIS A 168 -21.83 0.67 8.24
CA HIS A 168 -20.93 0.75 9.40
C HIS A 168 -19.49 0.82 8.94
N GLU A 169 -18.66 1.64 9.59
CA GLU A 169 -17.26 1.73 9.21
C GLU A 169 -16.53 0.40 9.51
N TRP A 170 -16.65 -0.10 10.75
CA TRP A 170 -16.07 -1.36 11.20
C TRP A 170 -17.13 -2.42 11.48
N LEU A 171 -16.70 -3.67 11.65
CA LEU A 171 -17.65 -4.79 11.76
C LEU A 171 -18.54 -4.73 12.99
N VAL A 172 -18.09 -4.14 14.10
CA VAL A 172 -18.86 -4.13 15.36
C VAL A 172 -19.04 -2.75 15.95
N LEU A 173 -17.93 -2.09 16.29
CA LEU A 173 -17.92 -0.81 17.01
C LEU A 173 -17.50 0.31 16.07
N ASN A 174 -17.54 1.56 16.55
CA ASN A 174 -17.03 2.70 15.80
C ASN A 174 -15.49 2.81 15.81
N ARG A 175 -14.81 1.66 15.89
CA ARG A 175 -13.35 1.49 15.96
C ARG A 175 -12.99 0.05 15.59
N PRO A 176 -11.75 -0.25 15.15
CA PRO A 176 -11.38 -1.63 14.83
C PRO A 176 -11.38 -2.50 16.08
N THR A 177 -11.82 -3.75 15.91
CA THR A 177 -11.76 -4.79 16.94
C THR A 177 -11.08 -6.04 16.39
N ILE A 178 -10.91 -7.07 17.22
CA ILE A 178 -10.44 -8.36 16.72
C ILE A 178 -11.40 -9.02 15.71
N ALA A 179 -12.66 -8.57 15.63
CA ALA A 179 -13.58 -8.97 14.55
C ALA A 179 -13.00 -8.57 13.19
N ASP A 180 -12.56 -7.32 13.07
CA ASP A 180 -11.99 -6.78 11.83
C ASP A 180 -10.71 -7.52 11.47
N ILE A 181 -9.79 -7.71 12.43
CA ILE A 181 -8.55 -8.47 12.22
C ILE A 181 -8.86 -9.90 11.75
N SER A 182 -9.80 -10.59 12.38
CA SER A 182 -10.10 -11.98 12.02
C SER A 182 -10.67 -12.11 10.62
N VAL A 183 -11.56 -11.22 10.22
CA VAL A 183 -12.21 -11.29 8.90
C VAL A 183 -11.29 -10.75 7.80
N PHE A 184 -10.59 -9.64 8.06
CA PHE A 184 -9.77 -8.90 7.10
C PHE A 184 -8.76 -9.80 6.39
N VAL A 185 -8.05 -10.63 7.15
CA VAL A 185 -6.88 -11.36 6.63
C VAL A 185 -7.23 -12.24 5.43
N TYR A 186 -8.31 -13.02 5.49
CA TYR A 186 -8.69 -13.85 4.35
C TYR A 186 -9.45 -13.09 3.29
N VAL A 187 -10.24 -12.09 3.65
CA VAL A 187 -10.95 -11.25 2.67
C VAL A 187 -9.96 -10.51 1.77
N ALA A 188 -8.89 -9.94 2.32
CA ALA A 188 -7.84 -9.27 1.55
C ALA A 188 -7.09 -10.22 0.60
N LEU A 189 -7.06 -11.52 0.91
CA LEU A 189 -6.42 -12.56 0.11
C LEU A 189 -7.39 -13.30 -0.83
N ALA A 190 -8.65 -12.87 -0.91
CA ALA A 190 -9.67 -13.53 -1.73
C ALA A 190 -9.27 -13.71 -3.22
N PRO A 191 -8.56 -12.77 -3.87
CA PRO A 191 -8.13 -12.95 -5.26
C PRO A 191 -7.21 -14.15 -5.48
N MET A 192 -6.48 -14.61 -4.45
CA MET A 192 -5.64 -15.81 -4.54
C MET A 192 -6.47 -17.09 -4.71
N GLY A 193 -7.73 -17.07 -4.27
CA GLY A 193 -8.73 -18.13 -4.47
C GLY A 193 -9.65 -17.88 -5.67
N ASP A 194 -9.25 -17.04 -6.62
CA ASP A 194 -10.06 -16.67 -7.79
C ASP A 194 -11.44 -16.08 -7.44
N ILE A 195 -11.50 -15.36 -6.31
CA ILE A 195 -12.70 -14.61 -5.89
C ILE A 195 -12.41 -13.12 -5.99
N ALA A 196 -13.08 -12.45 -6.92
CA ALA A 196 -12.90 -11.02 -7.17
C ALA A 196 -13.51 -10.16 -6.06
N LEU A 197 -12.78 -9.13 -5.62
CA LEU A 197 -13.27 -8.12 -4.69
C LEU A 197 -13.92 -6.91 -5.37
N THR A 198 -13.71 -6.74 -6.68
CA THR A 198 -14.26 -5.63 -7.48
C THR A 198 -15.77 -5.43 -7.38
N PRO A 199 -16.62 -6.46 -7.17
CA PRO A 199 -18.06 -6.26 -6.98
C PRO A 199 -18.45 -5.67 -5.62
N TYR A 200 -17.52 -5.56 -4.66
CA TYR A 200 -17.80 -5.23 -3.26
C TYR A 200 -17.06 -3.96 -2.83
N PRO A 201 -17.52 -2.77 -3.27
CA PRO A 201 -16.80 -1.51 -3.05
C PRO A 201 -16.68 -1.09 -1.58
N ALA A 202 -17.63 -1.44 -0.71
CA ALA A 202 -17.52 -1.14 0.72
C ALA A 202 -16.51 -2.07 1.41
N VAL A 203 -16.41 -3.31 0.97
CA VAL A 203 -15.36 -4.24 1.39
C VAL A 203 -13.99 -3.72 0.93
N LEU A 204 -13.88 -3.29 -0.32
CA LEU A 204 -12.66 -2.64 -0.83
C LEU A 204 -12.30 -1.40 -0.01
N ALA A 205 -13.24 -0.49 0.25
CA ALA A 205 -12.97 0.68 1.08
C ALA A 205 -12.52 0.31 2.51
N TRP A 206 -13.13 -0.70 3.12
CA TRP A 206 -12.75 -1.20 4.45
C TRP A 206 -11.34 -1.78 4.49
N ILE A 207 -10.91 -2.52 3.46
CA ILE A 207 -9.53 -3.03 3.37
C ILE A 207 -8.54 -1.94 2.89
N GLU A 208 -9.01 -0.94 2.13
CA GLU A 208 -8.21 0.11 1.48
C GLU A 208 -8.20 1.46 2.22
N ARG A 209 -8.85 1.57 3.39
CA ARG A 209 -9.09 2.84 4.12
C ARG A 209 -7.98 3.89 4.03
N PRO A 210 -8.33 5.20 4.01
CA PRO A 210 -7.43 6.27 3.63
C PRO A 210 -6.07 6.18 4.32
N ALA A 211 -5.01 6.24 3.52
CA ALA A 211 -3.65 6.00 3.97
C ALA A 211 -3.20 6.91 5.12
N VAL A 212 -3.79 8.10 5.25
CA VAL A 212 -3.55 9.01 6.38
C VAL A 212 -3.97 8.42 7.72
N LEU A 213 -5.03 7.61 7.77
CA LEU A 213 -5.48 6.90 8.97
C LEU A 213 -4.64 5.65 9.27
N ALA A 214 -3.82 5.19 8.32
CA ALA A 214 -2.95 4.03 8.47
C ALA A 214 -1.60 4.35 9.14
N SER A 215 -1.34 5.64 9.43
CA SER A 215 -0.17 6.13 10.15
C SER A 215 -0.55 6.51 11.57
N GLU A 216 0.09 5.89 12.56
CA GLU A 216 -0.07 6.21 13.99
C GLU A 216 0.58 7.56 14.36
N ASP A 217 1.45 8.07 13.48
CA ASP A 217 2.17 9.33 13.64
C ASP A 217 1.40 10.55 13.09
N LEU A 218 0.26 10.33 12.43
CA LEU A 218 -0.53 11.39 11.80
C LEU A 218 -1.95 11.42 12.37
N THR A 219 -2.52 12.62 12.46
CA THR A 219 -3.92 12.83 12.81
C THR A 219 -4.54 13.79 11.80
N LEU A 220 -5.67 13.41 11.20
CA LEU A 220 -6.36 14.24 10.23
C LEU A 220 -7.19 15.31 10.96
N LEU A 221 -6.83 16.59 10.78
CA LEU A 221 -7.49 17.73 11.45
C LEU A 221 -8.38 18.55 10.52
N ALA A 222 -8.08 18.53 9.21
CA ALA A 222 -8.77 19.34 8.23
C ALA A 222 -8.70 18.72 6.84
N VAL A 223 -9.73 19.01 6.03
CA VAL A 223 -9.81 18.61 4.62
C VAL A 223 -10.11 19.84 3.78
N TYR A 224 -9.34 20.02 2.72
CA TYR A 224 -9.58 21.02 1.70
C TYR A 224 -9.95 20.34 0.37
N SER A 225 -10.94 20.87 -0.33
CA SER A 225 -11.26 20.48 -1.71
C SER A 225 -11.75 21.67 -2.52
N ARG A 226 -11.85 21.55 -3.84
CA ARG A 226 -12.39 22.63 -4.68
C ARG A 226 -13.84 22.95 -4.35
N THR A 227 -14.61 21.94 -3.93
CA THR A 227 -16.01 22.12 -3.52
C THR A 227 -16.23 21.59 -2.12
N LEU A 228 -17.10 22.27 -1.37
CA LEU A 228 -17.49 21.85 -0.03
C LEU A 228 -18.16 20.48 -0.07
N ALA A 229 -18.91 20.19 -1.13
CA ALA A 229 -19.55 18.90 -1.35
C ALA A 229 -18.51 17.76 -1.38
N SER A 230 -17.43 17.91 -2.15
CA SER A 230 -16.37 16.89 -2.20
C SER A 230 -15.65 16.72 -0.87
N ALA A 231 -15.40 17.82 -0.14
CA ALA A 231 -14.80 17.75 1.20
C ALA A 231 -15.73 17.03 2.19
N LYS A 232 -17.05 17.30 2.14
CA LYS A 232 -18.06 16.61 2.96
C LYS A 232 -18.16 15.13 2.63
N THR A 233 -18.19 14.76 1.35
CA THR A 233 -18.23 13.35 0.92
C THR A 233 -17.03 12.59 1.47
N PHE A 234 -15.82 13.13 1.27
CA PHE A 234 -14.60 12.51 1.81
C PHE A 234 -14.65 12.37 3.33
N VAL A 235 -15.08 13.41 4.05
CA VAL A 235 -15.19 13.36 5.52
C VAL A 235 -16.27 12.40 6.00
N SER A 236 -17.41 12.31 5.31
CA SER A 236 -18.45 11.33 5.64
C SER A 236 -18.03 9.88 5.43
N GLU A 237 -17.01 9.64 4.59
CA GLU A 237 -16.43 8.32 4.36
C GLU A 237 -15.42 7.90 5.45
N ILE A 238 -15.05 8.81 6.37
CA ILE A 238 -13.96 8.60 7.35
C ILE A 238 -14.24 9.05 8.79
N GLU A 239 -15.30 9.81 9.05
CA GLU A 239 -15.63 10.27 10.42
C GLU A 239 -16.53 9.26 11.15
N GLU A 240 -15.98 8.62 12.19
CA GLU A 240 -16.73 8.14 13.35
C GLU A 240 -15.99 8.54 14.66
N GLY A 241 -16.51 9.54 15.39
CA GLY A 241 -15.98 10.00 16.69
C GLY A 241 -16.00 11.53 16.88
N ASN A 242 -15.86 12.02 18.12
CA ASN A 242 -15.97 13.44 18.50
C ASN A 242 -14.86 14.38 17.93
N ASN A 243 -13.97 13.90 17.08
CA ASN A 243 -12.92 14.72 16.47
C ASN A 243 -13.49 15.43 15.25
N LYS A 244 -13.84 16.70 15.43
CA LYS A 244 -14.39 17.56 14.39
C LYS A 244 -13.34 17.86 13.31
N ILE A 245 -13.39 17.17 12.17
CA ILE A 245 -12.56 17.50 11.01
C ILE A 245 -13.08 18.81 10.41
N SER A 246 -12.17 19.78 10.25
CA SER A 246 -12.54 21.08 9.69
C SER A 246 -12.57 21.03 8.16
N LEU A 247 -13.66 21.50 7.56
CA LEU A 247 -13.85 21.49 6.11
C LEU A 247 -13.49 22.85 5.50
N TYR A 248 -12.73 22.83 4.42
CA TYR A 248 -12.32 23.99 3.65
C TYR A 248 -12.61 23.77 2.18
N SER A 249 -12.99 24.83 1.46
CA SER A 249 -13.15 24.74 0.01
C SER A 249 -13.07 26.08 -0.71
N ASP A 250 -12.87 26.03 -2.04
CA ASP A 250 -12.83 27.24 -2.87
C ASP A 250 -14.19 27.93 -2.96
N ASP A 251 -15.28 27.15 -2.90
CA ASP A 251 -16.67 27.64 -2.90
C ASP A 251 -17.20 28.00 -1.49
N SER A 252 -16.34 27.90 -0.46
CA SER A 252 -16.66 28.35 0.90
C SER A 252 -16.25 29.81 1.13
N PRO A 253 -16.77 30.48 2.17
CA PRO A 253 -16.32 31.82 2.55
C PRO A 253 -14.82 31.87 2.81
N ALA A 254 -14.22 33.06 2.73
CA ALA A 254 -12.77 33.26 2.92
C ALA A 254 -12.21 32.68 4.24
N SER A 255 -13.05 32.59 5.30
CA SER A 255 -12.72 31.98 6.60
C SER A 255 -12.58 30.45 6.56
N HIS A 256 -12.97 29.81 5.46
CA HIS A 256 -12.90 28.38 5.19
C HIS A 256 -12.26 28.11 3.81
N SER A 257 -11.32 28.97 3.42
CA SER A 257 -10.48 28.85 2.22
C SER A 257 -9.17 28.12 2.51
N LEU A 258 -8.43 27.72 1.46
CA LEU A 258 -7.07 27.18 1.64
C LEU A 258 -6.15 28.14 2.40
N ASP A 259 -6.24 29.46 2.17
CA ASP A 259 -5.41 30.43 2.90
C ASP A 259 -5.69 30.39 4.41
N SER A 260 -6.97 30.30 4.79
CA SER A 260 -7.35 30.16 6.19
C SER A 260 -6.95 28.81 6.81
N LEU A 261 -6.84 27.75 6.01
CA LEU A 261 -6.27 26.47 6.44
C LEU A 261 -4.77 26.60 6.68
N LEU A 262 -4.03 27.23 5.76
CA LEU A 262 -2.57 27.29 5.82
C LEU A 262 -2.03 28.11 7.00
N VAL A 263 -2.80 29.07 7.51
CA VAL A 263 -2.41 29.85 8.71
C VAL A 263 -2.62 29.08 10.02
N ARG A 264 -3.28 27.93 10.01
CA ARG A 264 -3.50 27.12 11.22
C ARG A 264 -2.20 26.61 11.81
N ALA A 265 -1.95 26.93 13.08
CA ALA A 265 -0.74 26.50 13.78
C ALA A 265 -0.76 25.01 14.17
N ASP A 266 -1.95 24.41 14.31
CA ASP A 266 -2.12 23.00 14.64
C ASP A 266 -1.92 22.06 13.44
N ILE A 267 -1.93 22.60 12.21
CA ILE A 267 -1.61 21.84 11.00
C ILE A 267 -0.09 21.89 10.78
N SER A 268 0.58 20.76 11.02
CA SER A 268 2.02 20.63 10.81
C SER A 268 2.38 20.16 9.40
N ALA A 269 1.52 19.37 8.77
CA ALA A 269 1.79 18.70 7.51
C ALA A 269 0.52 18.59 6.65
N VAL A 270 0.70 18.47 5.33
CA VAL A 270 -0.39 18.31 4.36
C VAL A 270 -0.06 17.22 3.34
N ILE A 271 -1.07 16.42 2.98
CA ILE A 271 -1.02 15.48 1.86
C ILE A 271 -1.81 16.10 0.71
N ILE A 272 -1.19 16.23 -0.46
CA ILE A 272 -1.75 16.94 -1.61
C ILE A 272 -2.02 15.94 -2.74
N ALA A 273 -3.30 15.67 -3.01
CA ALA A 273 -3.76 14.84 -4.11
C ALA A 273 -4.65 15.68 -5.06
N LEU A 274 -4.01 16.53 -5.87
CA LEU A 274 -4.68 17.48 -6.76
C LEU A 274 -4.25 17.25 -8.22
N PRO A 275 -5.07 17.69 -9.21
CA PRO A 275 -4.71 17.60 -10.62
C PRO A 275 -3.34 18.20 -10.93
N ILE A 276 -2.59 17.58 -11.83
CA ILE A 276 -1.19 17.92 -12.18
C ILE A 276 -0.96 19.41 -12.51
N LEU A 277 -1.93 20.08 -13.14
CA LEU A 277 -1.83 21.50 -13.49
C LEU A 277 -2.04 22.45 -12.29
N VAL A 278 -2.68 21.97 -11.23
CA VAL A 278 -3.01 22.75 -10.03
C VAL A 278 -1.98 22.50 -8.93
N GLN A 279 -1.50 21.26 -8.85
CA GLN A 279 -0.69 20.77 -7.74
C GLN A 279 0.58 21.60 -7.45
N PRO A 280 1.42 22.00 -8.43
CA PRO A 280 2.66 22.73 -8.19
C PRO A 280 2.47 24.06 -7.44
N ALA A 281 1.41 24.81 -7.79
CA ALA A 281 1.09 26.08 -7.14
C ALA A 281 0.67 25.87 -5.67
N ILE A 282 -0.07 24.79 -5.40
CA ILE A 282 -0.52 24.45 -4.05
C ILE A 282 0.65 23.94 -3.20
N ILE A 283 1.52 23.09 -3.75
CA ILE A 283 2.77 22.67 -3.08
C ILE A 283 3.58 23.90 -2.65
N ARG A 284 3.78 24.86 -3.56
CA ARG A 284 4.50 26.12 -3.26
C ARG A 284 3.87 26.88 -2.10
N ARG A 285 2.54 27.03 -2.08
CA ARG A 285 1.81 27.71 -1.01
C ARG A 285 1.93 27.00 0.33
N CYS A 286 1.78 25.67 0.34
CA CYS A 286 1.90 24.87 1.56
C CYS A 286 3.31 24.94 2.16
N LEU A 287 4.35 24.80 1.32
CA LEU A 287 5.74 24.91 1.77
C LEU A 287 6.07 26.33 2.25
N ALA A 288 5.59 27.38 1.56
CA ALA A 288 5.77 28.77 2.00
C ALA A 288 5.10 29.05 3.36
N ALA A 289 3.99 28.36 3.66
CA ALA A 289 3.31 28.41 4.95
C ALA A 289 3.99 27.53 6.04
N GLY A 290 5.18 26.99 5.75
CA GLY A 290 5.94 26.17 6.69
C GLY A 290 5.37 24.77 6.92
N LYS A 291 4.49 24.27 6.04
CA LYS A 291 3.88 22.94 6.17
C LYS A 291 4.76 21.88 5.52
N HIS A 292 4.95 20.76 6.20
CA HIS A 292 5.52 19.57 5.55
C HIS A 292 4.56 19.08 4.46
N VAL A 293 5.08 18.70 3.29
CA VAL A 293 4.27 18.30 2.13
C VAL A 293 4.61 16.89 1.69
N LEU A 294 3.58 16.05 1.55
CA LEU A 294 3.58 14.85 0.71
C LEU A 294 2.66 15.12 -0.48
N SER A 295 3.18 15.14 -1.70
CA SER A 295 2.40 15.43 -2.90
C SER A 295 2.27 14.19 -3.79
N GLU A 296 1.07 13.91 -4.28
CA GLU A 296 0.83 12.85 -5.28
C GLU A 296 1.69 13.04 -6.52
N LYS A 297 2.27 11.96 -7.02
CA LYS A 297 2.95 11.95 -8.33
C LYS A 297 1.97 12.34 -9.47
N PRO A 298 2.48 12.83 -10.61
CA PRO A 298 3.88 13.22 -10.86
C PRO A 298 4.25 14.56 -10.21
N ILE A 299 5.56 14.84 -10.10
CA ILE A 299 6.08 16.06 -9.46
C ILE A 299 5.56 17.38 -10.06
N ALA A 300 5.41 17.43 -11.39
CA ALA A 300 4.92 18.59 -12.15
C ALA A 300 4.52 18.18 -13.58
N PRO A 301 3.87 19.08 -14.36
CA PRO A 301 3.51 18.84 -15.77
C PRO A 301 4.68 18.64 -16.74
N ASP A 302 5.85 19.20 -16.44
CA ASP A 302 7.04 19.17 -17.28
C ASP A 302 8.32 19.43 -16.45
N VAL A 303 9.47 19.07 -17.01
CA VAL A 303 10.78 19.22 -16.34
C VAL A 303 11.06 20.67 -15.94
N THR A 304 10.63 21.65 -16.74
CA THR A 304 10.87 23.07 -16.45
C THR A 304 10.17 23.50 -15.16
N THR A 305 8.87 23.19 -15.06
CA THR A 305 8.04 23.47 -13.88
C THR A 305 8.55 22.73 -12.65
N ALA A 306 8.98 21.47 -12.81
CA ALA A 306 9.57 20.70 -11.72
C ALA A 306 10.86 21.34 -11.19
N LEU A 307 11.74 21.80 -12.08
CA LEU A 307 12.99 22.48 -11.72
C LEU A 307 12.73 23.82 -11.02
N GLU A 308 11.76 24.61 -11.49
CA GLU A 308 11.37 25.86 -10.83
C GLU A 308 10.83 25.62 -9.42
N LEU A 309 10.02 24.57 -9.25
CA LEU A 309 9.48 24.19 -7.95
C LEU A 309 10.57 23.68 -6.99
N LEU A 310 11.50 22.84 -7.48
CA LEU A 310 12.68 22.39 -6.75
C LEU A 310 13.60 23.54 -6.36
N HIS A 311 13.84 24.49 -7.27
CA HIS A 311 14.63 25.68 -6.99
C HIS A 311 13.98 26.49 -5.86
N PHE A 312 12.68 26.79 -5.98
CA PHE A 312 11.93 27.44 -4.92
C PHE A 312 12.05 26.69 -3.59
N TYR A 313 11.80 25.39 -3.57
CA TYR A 313 11.92 24.56 -2.37
C TYR A 313 13.30 24.70 -1.74
N ARG A 314 14.37 24.64 -2.54
CA ARG A 314 15.77 24.78 -2.08
C ARG A 314 16.04 26.13 -1.43
N THR A 315 15.41 27.20 -1.92
CA THR A 315 15.58 28.56 -1.39
C THR A 315 14.79 28.85 -0.11
N LEU A 316 13.75 28.06 0.23
CA LEU A 316 12.89 28.31 1.40
C LEU A 316 13.60 28.31 2.77
N GLY A 317 14.78 27.69 2.88
CA GLY A 317 15.57 27.66 4.12
C GLY A 317 16.82 28.55 4.11
N GLY A 318 16.94 29.45 3.12
CA GLY A 318 18.15 30.21 2.83
C GLY A 318 18.19 31.64 3.37
N GLY A 319 17.71 31.88 4.60
CA GLY A 319 18.06 33.10 5.33
C GLY A 319 19.48 32.97 5.88
N ASP A 320 20.43 33.65 5.24
CA ASP A 320 21.82 33.91 5.58
C ASP A 320 22.53 32.95 6.58
N ALA A 321 23.54 32.24 6.08
CA ALA A 321 24.57 31.58 6.88
C ALA A 321 25.48 32.56 7.67
N SER A 322 25.06 33.81 7.87
CA SER A 322 25.86 34.88 8.49
C SER A 322 25.05 35.85 9.36
N GLY A 323 23.94 35.43 9.98
CA GLY A 323 23.12 36.31 10.81
C GLY A 323 22.65 35.64 12.10
N SER A 324 23.18 36.09 13.23
CA SER A 324 22.71 35.80 14.58
C SER A 324 21.23 36.21 14.74
N GLY A 325 20.32 35.25 14.57
CA GLY A 325 18.89 35.42 14.85
C GLY A 325 18.33 34.12 15.41
N GLY A 326 18.14 34.07 16.74
CA GLY A 326 17.55 32.93 17.43
C GLY A 326 16.09 32.74 17.02
N GLY A 327 15.83 31.72 16.20
CA GLY A 327 14.51 31.27 15.78
C GLY A 327 14.62 29.92 15.09
N SER A 328 14.55 28.85 15.88
CA SER A 328 14.62 27.45 15.42
C SER A 328 13.34 27.04 14.66
N SER A 329 13.15 27.45 13.41
CA SER A 329 12.22 26.76 12.51
C SER A 329 13.01 26.00 11.44
N SER A 330 13.05 24.67 11.54
CA SER A 330 13.59 23.82 10.49
C SER A 330 12.78 24.00 9.20
N ARG A 331 13.47 24.04 8.05
CA ARG A 331 12.85 24.08 6.73
C ARG A 331 11.81 22.94 6.60
N PRO A 332 10.59 23.21 6.08
CA PRO A 332 9.60 22.16 5.87
C PRO A 332 10.14 21.12 4.88
N THR A 333 9.70 19.87 5.01
CA THR A 333 10.07 18.80 4.09
C THR A 333 9.10 18.75 2.92
N TRP A 334 9.60 18.44 1.73
CA TRP A 334 8.80 18.08 0.57
C TRP A 334 9.13 16.65 0.14
N SER A 335 8.09 15.84 0.00
CA SER A 335 8.13 14.46 -0.49
C SER A 335 7.15 14.29 -1.64
N VAL A 336 7.50 13.45 -2.62
CA VAL A 336 6.58 13.04 -3.70
C VAL A 336 6.19 11.58 -3.47
N ALA A 337 4.89 11.31 -3.46
CA ALA A 337 4.29 10.00 -3.24
C ALA A 337 4.54 9.08 -4.45
N GLU A 338 5.46 8.13 -4.29
CA GLU A 338 5.72 7.07 -5.25
C GLU A 338 5.54 5.70 -4.58
N ASN A 339 4.30 5.26 -4.53
CA ASN A 339 3.84 4.13 -3.72
C ASN A 339 4.44 2.79 -4.17
N GLN A 340 4.91 2.68 -5.42
CA GLN A 340 5.53 1.44 -5.92
C GLN A 340 6.84 1.10 -5.19
N ARG A 341 7.58 2.11 -4.71
CA ARG A 341 8.84 1.91 -3.95
C ARG A 341 8.62 1.24 -2.58
N PHE A 342 7.37 1.22 -2.12
CA PHE A 342 6.96 0.64 -0.83
C PHE A 342 6.29 -0.73 -0.96
N LEU A 343 6.20 -1.26 -2.19
CA LEU A 343 5.73 -2.62 -2.44
C LEU A 343 6.86 -3.61 -2.17
N THR A 344 6.56 -4.66 -1.42
CA THR A 344 7.45 -5.75 -1.02
C THR A 344 8.07 -6.42 -2.24
N ASN A 345 7.31 -6.62 -3.31
CA ASN A 345 7.81 -7.27 -4.52
C ASN A 345 8.92 -6.43 -5.20
N PHE A 346 8.75 -5.11 -5.28
CA PHE A 346 9.78 -4.20 -5.77
C PHE A 346 11.01 -4.16 -4.85
N GLN A 347 10.82 -4.16 -3.53
CA GLN A 347 11.92 -4.18 -2.55
C GLN A 347 12.72 -5.50 -2.60
N ARG A 348 12.02 -6.64 -2.70
CA ARG A 348 12.64 -7.97 -2.87
C ARG A 348 13.39 -8.05 -4.18
N ALA A 349 12.78 -7.61 -5.28
CA ALA A 349 13.43 -7.59 -6.58
C ALA A 349 14.69 -6.71 -6.56
N ALA A 350 14.64 -5.52 -5.98
CA ALA A 350 15.80 -4.65 -5.83
C ALA A 350 16.93 -5.31 -5.01
N THR A 351 16.60 -5.94 -3.89
CA THR A 351 17.56 -6.70 -3.06
C THR A 351 18.17 -7.87 -3.84
N ALA A 352 17.36 -8.61 -4.58
CA ALA A 352 17.79 -9.74 -5.40
C ALA A 352 18.68 -9.30 -6.57
N VAL A 353 18.42 -8.14 -7.17
CA VAL A 353 19.27 -7.54 -8.21
C VAL A 353 20.63 -7.16 -7.60
N ALA A 354 20.63 -6.47 -6.45
CA ALA A 354 21.87 -6.06 -5.77
C ALA A 354 22.77 -7.27 -5.43
N ALA A 355 22.19 -8.39 -5.01
CA ALA A 355 22.92 -9.63 -4.72
C ALA A 355 23.58 -10.27 -5.96
N ARG A 356 23.12 -9.95 -7.18
CA ARG A 356 23.59 -10.53 -8.45
C ARG A 356 24.68 -9.71 -9.14
N GLY A 357 25.23 -8.71 -8.46
CA GLY A 357 26.30 -7.86 -8.98
C GLY A 357 25.75 -6.75 -9.88
N ARG A 358 26.61 -6.20 -10.75
CA ARG A 358 26.26 -5.01 -11.52
C ARG A 358 25.18 -5.33 -12.58
N PRO A 359 24.12 -4.52 -12.70
CA PRO A 359 23.17 -4.62 -13.81
C PRO A 359 23.84 -4.45 -15.17
N GLN A 360 23.47 -5.28 -16.14
CA GLN A 360 23.97 -5.28 -17.51
C GLN A 360 22.87 -5.03 -18.53
N THR A 361 21.66 -5.55 -18.28
CA THR A 361 20.51 -5.37 -19.16
C THR A 361 19.24 -5.09 -18.36
N PHE A 362 18.26 -4.45 -18.98
CA PHE A 362 16.94 -4.29 -18.40
C PHE A 362 15.83 -4.31 -19.46
N ARG A 363 14.62 -4.69 -19.04
CA ARG A 363 13.39 -4.55 -19.81
C ARG A 363 12.31 -4.03 -18.88
N VAL A 364 11.75 -2.87 -19.19
CA VAL A 364 10.60 -2.31 -18.50
C VAL A 364 9.43 -2.31 -19.47
N ARG A 365 8.33 -2.90 -19.05
CA ARG A 365 7.06 -2.91 -19.77
C ARG A 365 5.96 -2.52 -18.80
N VAL A 366 5.34 -1.38 -19.05
CA VAL A 366 4.12 -0.95 -18.39
C VAL A 366 3.01 -1.03 -19.43
N ALA A 367 2.00 -1.85 -19.18
CA ALA A 367 0.94 -2.17 -20.12
C ALA A 367 -0.38 -2.29 -19.37
N ASN A 368 -1.23 -1.28 -19.47
CA ASN A 368 -2.53 -1.24 -18.79
C ASN A 368 -3.63 -0.76 -19.75
N MET A 369 -4.73 -1.49 -19.86
CA MET A 369 -5.86 -1.06 -20.69
C MET A 369 -6.67 0.03 -19.98
N VAL A 370 -7.02 1.09 -20.73
CA VAL A 370 -7.80 2.21 -20.21
C VAL A 370 -9.07 2.35 -21.05
N LEU A 371 -10.23 2.03 -20.46
CA LEU A 371 -11.52 1.99 -21.14
C LEU A 371 -12.36 3.25 -20.90
N PRO A 372 -12.98 3.85 -21.94
CA PRO A 372 -13.96 4.92 -21.77
C PRO A 372 -15.07 4.57 -20.75
N GLY A 373 -15.54 5.54 -19.97
CA GLY A 373 -16.60 5.34 -18.97
C GLY A 373 -16.11 5.06 -17.54
N GLY A 374 -14.80 4.87 -17.32
CA GLY A 374 -14.23 4.72 -15.97
C GLY A 374 -14.12 6.05 -15.20
N LYS A 375 -14.46 6.07 -13.90
CA LYS A 375 -14.49 7.28 -13.06
C LYS A 375 -13.21 8.14 -13.09
N TYR A 376 -12.04 7.52 -13.27
CA TYR A 376 -10.75 8.22 -13.34
C TYR A 376 -10.53 8.93 -14.68
N ILE A 377 -11.02 8.33 -15.77
CA ILE A 377 -10.88 8.78 -17.15
C ILE A 377 -11.85 9.92 -17.47
N GLU A 378 -13.02 9.88 -16.84
CA GLU A 378 -14.09 10.84 -17.11
C GLU A 378 -13.80 12.27 -16.59
N THR A 379 -12.68 12.47 -15.90
CA THR A 379 -12.25 13.79 -15.45
C THR A 379 -11.84 14.68 -16.62
N ALA A 380 -12.36 15.92 -16.65
CA ALA A 380 -12.19 16.84 -17.79
C ALA A 380 -10.71 17.10 -18.16
N TRP A 381 -9.83 17.18 -17.17
CA TRP A 381 -8.40 17.44 -17.36
C TRP A 381 -7.63 16.22 -17.90
N ARG A 382 -8.19 15.00 -17.80
CA ARG A 382 -7.65 13.81 -18.46
C ARG A 382 -8.19 13.65 -19.88
N LYS A 383 -9.43 14.07 -20.16
CA LYS A 383 -10.02 14.07 -21.52
C LYS A 383 -9.39 15.08 -22.48
N SER A 384 -8.81 16.15 -21.93
CA SER A 384 -8.15 17.20 -22.69
C SER A 384 -6.92 17.66 -21.91
N PRO A 385 -5.84 16.86 -21.91
CA PRO A 385 -4.66 17.17 -21.11
C PRO A 385 -4.01 18.47 -21.58
N GLY A 386 -3.81 19.39 -20.64
CA GLY A 386 -3.07 20.65 -20.84
C GLY A 386 -1.56 20.51 -20.63
N TYR A 387 -1.04 19.29 -20.72
CA TYR A 387 0.35 18.93 -20.44
C TYR A 387 0.85 17.87 -21.43
N GLN A 388 2.17 17.78 -21.62
CA GLN A 388 2.76 16.83 -22.57
C GLN A 388 2.73 15.39 -22.04
N GLY A 389 2.67 14.41 -22.94
CA GLY A 389 2.74 12.99 -22.59
C GLY A 389 1.41 12.33 -22.17
N GLY A 390 0.36 13.08 -21.86
CA GLY A 390 -1.00 12.54 -21.66
C GLY A 390 -1.04 11.32 -20.73
N PHE A 391 -1.51 10.16 -21.22
CA PHE A 391 -1.60 8.93 -20.41
C PHE A 391 -0.25 8.41 -19.93
N VAL A 392 0.79 8.53 -20.76
CA VAL A 392 2.16 8.10 -20.41
C VAL A 392 2.69 8.86 -19.19
N LEU A 393 2.25 10.11 -18.99
CA LEU A 393 2.68 10.93 -17.85
C LEU A 393 1.72 10.89 -16.64
N ASP A 394 0.40 11.01 -16.84
CA ASP A 394 -0.58 11.14 -15.73
C ASP A 394 -2.00 10.62 -16.08
N GLY A 395 -2.10 9.71 -17.03
CA GLY A 395 -3.38 9.03 -17.28
C GLY A 395 -4.43 9.78 -18.10
N GLY A 396 -4.06 10.68 -19.04
CA GLY A 396 -5.02 11.38 -19.92
C GLY A 396 -5.38 10.69 -21.26
N LEU A 397 -6.66 10.68 -21.65
CA LEU A 397 -7.21 10.18 -22.93
C LEU A 397 -7.68 11.34 -23.84
N GLN A 398 -7.67 11.16 -25.17
CA GLN A 398 -8.36 12.07 -26.10
C GLN A 398 -9.35 11.32 -26.99
N ALA A 399 -10.45 11.98 -27.33
CA ALA A 399 -11.62 11.33 -27.92
C ALA A 399 -11.62 11.25 -29.46
N HIS A 400 -10.77 12.00 -30.20
CA HIS A 400 -10.99 12.20 -31.65
C HIS A 400 -9.75 12.20 -32.57
N LEU A 401 -8.54 11.93 -32.07
CA LEU A 401 -7.31 11.69 -32.85
C LEU A 401 -6.43 10.72 -32.05
N PRO A 402 -5.60 9.84 -32.65
CA PRO A 402 -4.84 8.84 -31.90
C PRO A 402 -3.89 9.54 -30.92
N PRO A 403 -4.04 9.42 -29.59
CA PRO A 403 -3.04 9.93 -28.67
C PRO A 403 -1.85 8.98 -28.61
N LEU A 404 -0.69 9.48 -28.18
CA LEU A 404 0.49 8.67 -27.87
C LEU A 404 0.18 7.81 -26.64
N ASP A 405 -0.53 6.72 -26.88
CA ASP A 405 -0.90 5.71 -25.88
C ASP A 405 0.28 4.79 -25.57
N THR A 406 1.26 4.76 -26.47
CA THR A 406 2.40 3.86 -26.45
C THR A 406 3.68 4.61 -26.75
N VAL A 407 4.68 4.46 -25.88
CA VAL A 407 6.04 4.92 -26.13
C VAL A 407 7.01 3.77 -25.89
N VAL A 408 7.99 3.62 -26.77
CA VAL A 408 9.06 2.64 -26.66
C VAL A 408 10.39 3.33 -26.85
N ALA A 409 11.33 3.08 -25.95
CA ALA A 409 12.68 3.59 -26.04
C ALA A 409 13.72 2.50 -25.74
N THR A 410 14.90 2.67 -26.32
CA THR A 410 16.11 2.01 -25.82
C THR A 410 16.87 3.00 -24.95
N ALA A 411 17.41 2.52 -23.83
CA ALA A 411 18.10 3.38 -22.88
C ALA A 411 19.41 2.72 -22.43
N ARG A 412 20.37 3.58 -22.05
CA ARG A 412 21.66 3.19 -21.48
C ARG A 412 21.86 3.91 -20.15
N THR A 413 22.12 3.16 -19.09
CA THR A 413 22.41 3.74 -17.76
C THR A 413 23.85 4.23 -17.67
N ALA A 414 24.15 5.07 -16.69
CA ALA A 414 25.52 5.52 -16.40
C ALA A 414 26.46 4.34 -16.07
N GLY A 415 25.93 3.29 -15.41
CA GLY A 415 26.63 2.04 -15.12
C GLY A 415 26.85 1.11 -16.33
N GLY A 416 26.41 1.54 -17.53
CA GLY A 416 26.61 0.83 -18.79
C GLY A 416 25.56 -0.22 -19.12
N ALA A 417 24.52 -0.38 -18.29
CA ALA A 417 23.42 -1.30 -18.60
C ALA A 417 22.62 -0.79 -19.79
N VAL A 418 22.18 -1.68 -20.68
CA VAL A 418 21.39 -1.32 -21.87
C VAL A 418 20.08 -2.11 -21.88
N GLY A 419 18.99 -1.43 -22.21
CA GLY A 419 17.67 -2.04 -22.13
C GLY A 419 16.59 -1.32 -22.89
N THR A 420 15.36 -1.82 -22.76
CA THR A 420 14.16 -1.23 -23.36
C THR A 420 13.18 -0.77 -22.28
N ILE A 421 12.46 0.30 -22.60
CA ILE A 421 11.35 0.82 -21.79
C ILE A 421 10.16 0.96 -22.72
N SER A 422 9.05 0.31 -22.39
CA SER A 422 7.79 0.37 -23.10
C SER A 422 6.70 0.77 -22.13
N ILE A 423 5.96 1.83 -22.43
CA ILE A 423 4.80 2.26 -21.65
C ILE A 423 3.63 2.33 -22.62
N SER A 424 2.58 1.55 -22.36
CA SER A 424 1.42 1.40 -23.23
C SER A 424 0.14 1.43 -22.42
N PHE A 425 -0.79 2.27 -22.85
CA PHE A 425 -2.15 2.37 -22.34
C PHE A 425 -3.24 2.06 -23.40
N GLY A 426 -2.81 1.81 -24.64
CA GLY A 426 -3.66 1.45 -25.78
C GLY A 426 -3.69 -0.05 -26.08
N THR A 427 -3.38 -0.89 -25.10
CA THR A 427 -3.35 -2.36 -25.28
C THR A 427 -4.57 -3.01 -24.65
N THR A 428 -5.04 -4.12 -25.24
CA THR A 428 -6.08 -4.99 -24.68
C THR A 428 -5.50 -6.06 -23.74
N GLU A 429 -4.18 -6.12 -23.58
CA GLU A 429 -3.55 -7.08 -22.68
C GLU A 429 -3.81 -6.70 -21.22
N GLU A 430 -4.40 -7.62 -20.46
CA GLU A 430 -4.57 -7.48 -19.02
C GLU A 430 -3.31 -7.97 -18.28
N LYS A 431 -2.96 -7.29 -17.17
CA LYS A 431 -1.85 -7.65 -16.26
C LYS A 431 -0.48 -7.77 -16.93
N ALA A 432 -0.21 -7.04 -18.00
CA ALA A 432 0.97 -7.28 -18.84
C ALA A 432 2.23 -6.49 -18.42
N ASN A 433 2.26 -5.99 -17.18
CA ASN A 433 3.38 -5.27 -16.59
C ASN A 433 4.55 -6.22 -16.30
N GLU A 434 5.76 -5.81 -16.70
CA GLU A 434 6.97 -6.60 -16.49
C GLU A 434 8.19 -5.70 -16.28
N PHE A 435 9.00 -6.04 -15.28
CA PHE A 435 10.27 -5.38 -14.99
C PHE A 435 11.35 -6.45 -14.90
N VAL A 436 12.29 -6.50 -15.82
CA VAL A 436 13.39 -7.48 -15.84
C VAL A 436 14.72 -6.75 -15.72
N VAL A 437 15.61 -7.26 -14.89
CA VAL A 437 16.99 -6.81 -14.77
C VAL A 437 17.93 -8.01 -14.87
N GLY A 438 18.78 -8.01 -15.89
CA GLY A 438 19.89 -8.94 -16.04
C GLY A 438 21.15 -8.35 -15.42
N SER A 439 21.83 -9.12 -14.59
CA SER A 439 23.03 -8.73 -13.85
C SER A 439 24.16 -9.75 -14.07
N GLU A 440 25.38 -9.43 -13.62
CA GLU A 440 26.57 -10.27 -13.80
C GLU A 440 26.40 -11.74 -13.39
N LYS A 441 25.59 -12.02 -12.36
CA LYS A 441 25.44 -13.35 -11.76
C LYS A 441 24.04 -13.94 -11.89
N GLY A 442 23.17 -13.37 -12.74
CA GLY A 442 21.80 -13.85 -12.88
C GLY A 442 20.82 -12.77 -13.30
N TRP A 443 19.53 -13.05 -13.20
CA TRP A 443 18.46 -12.11 -13.54
C TRP A 443 17.32 -12.15 -12.54
N VAL A 444 16.61 -11.03 -12.46
CA VAL A 444 15.43 -10.86 -11.63
C VAL A 444 14.33 -10.26 -12.48
N ALA A 445 13.09 -10.70 -12.28
CA ALA A 445 11.93 -10.08 -12.88
C ALA A 445 10.80 -9.84 -11.88
N ILE A 446 10.00 -8.82 -12.11
CA ILE A 446 8.64 -8.68 -11.58
C ILE A 446 7.70 -8.90 -12.76
N ARG A 447 6.74 -9.82 -12.63
CA ARG A 447 5.75 -10.14 -13.66
C ARG A 447 4.35 -9.98 -13.11
N GLU A 448 3.44 -9.50 -13.96
CA GLU A 448 2.02 -9.31 -13.63
C GLU A 448 1.78 -8.45 -12.39
N PHE A 449 2.78 -7.63 -12.04
CA PHE A 449 2.81 -6.72 -10.90
C PHE A 449 2.84 -7.37 -9.50
N ASP A 450 2.80 -8.68 -9.36
CA ASP A 450 2.76 -9.38 -8.06
C ASP A 450 3.83 -10.47 -7.90
N ARG A 451 4.32 -11.08 -8.99
CA ARG A 451 5.27 -12.20 -8.93
C ARG A 451 6.71 -11.76 -9.11
N VAL A 452 7.58 -12.16 -8.20
CA VAL A 452 9.03 -11.95 -8.32
C VAL A 452 9.66 -13.24 -8.84
N VAL A 453 10.43 -13.17 -9.92
CA VAL A 453 11.13 -14.31 -10.50
C VAL A 453 12.63 -14.08 -10.37
N VAL A 454 13.31 -15.04 -9.77
CA VAL A 454 14.72 -14.95 -9.41
C VAL A 454 15.45 -16.14 -10.03
N ASP A 455 16.25 -15.90 -11.08
CA ASP A 455 16.92 -16.96 -11.86
C ASP A 455 15.98 -18.10 -12.28
N GLY A 456 14.76 -17.75 -12.71
CA GLY A 456 13.74 -18.70 -13.15
C GLY A 456 12.91 -19.34 -12.04
N LYS A 457 13.21 -19.05 -10.76
CA LYS A 457 12.37 -19.47 -9.63
C LYS A 457 11.37 -18.37 -9.30
N THR A 458 10.08 -18.69 -9.36
CA THR A 458 9.04 -17.77 -8.93
C THR A 458 8.92 -17.79 -7.41
N GLU A 459 8.91 -16.61 -6.83
CA GLU A 459 8.58 -16.36 -5.44
C GLU A 459 7.27 -15.58 -5.41
N ASP A 460 6.27 -16.14 -4.74
CA ASP A 460 5.06 -15.40 -4.44
C ASP A 460 5.36 -14.35 -3.37
N VAL A 461 4.81 -13.16 -3.58
CA VAL A 461 4.94 -12.04 -2.65
C VAL A 461 3.56 -11.70 -2.13
N ASP A 462 3.48 -11.46 -0.82
CA ASP A 462 2.25 -11.06 -0.15
C ASP A 462 1.56 -9.89 -0.88
N ALA A 463 0.23 -9.91 -0.91
CA ALA A 463 -0.57 -8.83 -1.48
C ALA A 463 -0.40 -7.56 -0.63
N ASP A 464 0.39 -6.60 -1.13
CA ASP A 464 0.68 -5.33 -0.44
C ASP A 464 -0.38 -4.25 -0.66
N GLY A 465 -1.46 -4.59 -1.38
CA GLY A 465 -2.40 -3.60 -1.93
C GLY A 465 -1.69 -2.60 -2.83
N GLY A 466 -2.09 -1.33 -2.78
CA GLY A 466 -1.51 -0.26 -3.58
C GLY A 466 -0.23 0.37 -3.01
N GLY A 467 0.33 -0.08 -1.88
CA GLY A 467 1.54 0.53 -1.28
C GLY A 467 1.33 1.90 -0.59
N VAL A 468 0.27 2.63 -0.92
CA VAL A 468 -0.03 3.99 -0.41
C VAL A 468 -0.03 4.08 1.12
N LYS A 469 -0.58 3.08 1.82
CA LYS A 469 -0.58 3.05 3.30
C LYS A 469 0.82 3.00 3.90
N ARG A 470 1.72 2.22 3.29
CA ARG A 470 3.11 2.07 3.75
C ARG A 470 3.91 3.33 3.46
N GLU A 471 3.67 3.93 2.31
CA GLU A 471 4.25 5.21 1.93
C GLU A 471 3.89 6.31 2.94
N VAL A 472 2.58 6.50 3.20
CA VAL A 472 2.11 7.52 4.15
C VAL A 472 2.59 7.22 5.57
N ARG A 473 2.65 5.95 5.99
CA ARG A 473 3.24 5.56 7.28
C ARG A 473 4.74 5.88 7.35
N ALA A 474 5.50 5.58 6.31
CA ALA A 474 6.93 5.88 6.26
C ALA A 474 7.18 7.40 6.33
N TRP A 475 6.34 8.19 5.64
CA TRP A 475 6.38 9.64 5.71
C TRP A 475 5.99 10.18 7.08
N GLY A 476 4.91 9.68 7.70
CA GLY A 476 4.51 10.05 9.06
C GLY A 476 5.59 9.75 10.11
N ALA A 477 6.15 8.54 10.07
CA ALA A 477 7.23 8.12 10.97
C ALA A 477 8.50 8.98 10.81
N MET A 478 8.81 9.40 9.58
CA MET A 478 9.92 10.31 9.28
C MET A 478 9.71 11.68 9.96
N LEU A 479 8.50 12.25 9.87
CA LEU A 479 8.17 13.53 10.51
C LEU A 479 8.24 13.43 12.04
N SER A 480 7.66 12.37 12.61
CA SER A 480 7.61 12.10 14.06
C SER A 480 9.00 11.97 14.68
N LYS A 481 9.91 11.23 14.03
CA LYS A 481 11.31 11.05 14.47
C LYS A 481 12.14 12.33 14.46
N GLY A 482 11.73 13.34 13.68
CA GLY A 482 12.51 14.57 13.49
C GLY A 482 12.11 15.75 14.38
N GLN A 483 11.18 15.61 15.32
CA GLN A 483 10.77 16.72 16.19
C GLN A 483 11.98 17.33 16.93
N GLY A 484 12.38 18.55 16.53
CA GLY A 484 13.52 19.30 17.08
C GLY A 484 14.87 19.14 16.36
N LYS A 485 14.93 18.40 15.23
CA LYS A 485 16.12 18.23 14.39
C LYS A 485 15.78 18.34 12.90
N LYS A 486 16.80 18.41 12.04
CA LYS A 486 16.60 18.31 10.58
C LYS A 486 15.97 16.95 10.26
N VAL A 487 14.80 16.96 9.62
CA VAL A 487 14.15 15.76 9.09
C VAL A 487 14.79 15.46 7.73
N ASP A 488 15.50 14.34 7.62
CA ASP A 488 15.99 13.87 6.32
C ASP A 488 14.86 13.11 5.62
N VAL A 489 14.61 13.48 4.37
CA VAL A 489 13.58 12.83 3.55
C VAL A 489 14.01 11.41 3.25
N ASN A 490 13.09 10.45 3.36
CA ASN A 490 13.34 9.09 2.87
C ASN A 490 13.78 9.19 1.40
N ALA A 491 14.92 8.59 1.05
CA ALA A 491 15.46 8.63 -0.32
C ALA A 491 14.43 8.16 -1.36
N ALA A 492 13.54 7.24 -1.00
CA ALA A 492 12.44 6.78 -1.85
C ALA A 492 11.35 7.83 -2.13
N LEU A 493 11.33 8.95 -1.40
CA LEU A 493 10.32 10.00 -1.47
C LEU A 493 10.93 11.38 -1.84
N GLU A 494 12.23 11.45 -2.15
CA GLU A 494 12.88 12.71 -2.52
C GLU A 494 12.30 13.26 -3.84
N PRO A 495 11.93 14.56 -3.93
CA PRO A 495 11.39 15.14 -5.17
C PRO A 495 12.36 15.04 -6.36
N GLU A 496 13.66 15.01 -6.12
CA GLU A 496 14.68 14.77 -7.15
C GLU A 496 14.49 13.43 -7.88
N GLN A 497 13.98 12.41 -7.19
CA GLN A 497 13.67 11.11 -7.80
C GLN A 497 12.50 11.22 -8.78
N ALA A 498 11.42 11.90 -8.37
CA ALA A 498 10.27 12.12 -9.24
C ALA A 498 10.60 13.03 -10.44
N LEU A 499 11.55 13.96 -10.28
CA LEU A 499 12.11 14.72 -11.42
C LEU A 499 12.83 13.79 -12.42
N ALA A 500 13.61 12.82 -11.93
CA ALA A 500 14.29 11.85 -12.79
C ALA A 500 13.29 11.01 -13.58
N ASP A 501 12.21 10.56 -12.94
CA ASP A 501 11.13 9.79 -13.58
C ASP A 501 10.43 10.63 -14.69
N LEU A 502 10.13 11.90 -14.39
CA LEU A 502 9.55 12.85 -15.36
C LEU A 502 10.48 13.14 -16.54
N GLU A 503 11.77 13.37 -16.29
CA GLU A 503 12.77 13.63 -17.34
C GLU A 503 12.88 12.46 -18.31
N LEU A 504 12.82 11.23 -17.81
CA LEU A 504 12.88 10.03 -18.64
C LEU A 504 11.70 9.99 -19.62
N VAL A 505 10.48 10.20 -19.14
CA VAL A 505 9.28 10.23 -20.00
C VAL A 505 9.37 11.36 -21.03
N GLU A 506 9.71 12.58 -20.60
CA GLU A 506 9.84 13.73 -21.50
C GLU A 506 10.91 13.50 -22.58
N ALA A 507 12.04 12.88 -22.22
CA ALA A 507 13.10 12.55 -23.17
C ALA A 507 12.67 11.49 -24.18
N MET A 508 11.87 10.49 -23.79
CA MET A 508 11.32 9.49 -24.71
C MET A 508 10.40 10.17 -25.74
N LEU A 509 9.55 11.09 -25.30
CA LEU A 509 8.68 11.88 -26.17
C LEU A 509 9.48 12.76 -27.13
N LYS A 510 10.47 13.49 -26.62
CA LYS A 510 11.33 14.35 -27.42
C LYS A 510 12.14 13.55 -28.44
N SER A 511 12.71 12.42 -28.02
CA SER A 511 13.42 11.52 -28.92
C SER A 511 12.52 11.06 -30.07
N ALA A 512 11.27 10.65 -29.78
CA ALA A 512 10.31 10.25 -30.79
C ALA A 512 9.97 11.38 -31.78
N GLN A 513 9.74 12.61 -31.29
CA GLN A 513 9.49 13.79 -32.13
C GLN A 513 10.68 14.13 -33.03
N GLU A 514 11.89 13.88 -32.57
CA GLU A 514 13.14 14.12 -33.28
C GLU A 514 13.62 12.88 -34.09
N GLY A 515 12.73 11.94 -34.42
CA GLY A 515 13.05 10.79 -35.27
C GLY A 515 13.90 9.72 -34.60
N GLY A 516 13.76 9.53 -33.30
CA GLY A 516 14.51 8.55 -32.50
C GLY A 516 15.92 9.03 -32.11
N ARG A 517 16.17 10.35 -32.13
CA ARG A 517 17.48 10.90 -31.76
C ARG A 517 17.82 10.61 -30.30
N VAL A 518 19.09 10.33 -30.01
CA VAL A 518 19.56 10.11 -28.64
C VAL A 518 19.40 11.39 -27.82
N VAL A 519 18.70 11.30 -26.69
CA VAL A 519 18.56 12.37 -25.70
C VAL A 519 19.38 12.01 -24.47
N LYS A 520 20.27 12.91 -24.05
CA LYS A 520 21.08 12.72 -22.84
C LYS A 520 20.33 13.28 -21.63
N LEU A 521 20.06 12.41 -20.67
CA LEU A 521 19.42 12.76 -19.39
C LEU A 521 20.42 13.41 -18.43
N GLN A 522 19.97 14.36 -17.64
CA GLN A 522 20.76 15.22 -16.75
C GLN A 522 20.45 14.96 -15.27
N TYR A 523 19.24 14.52 -14.93
CA TYR A 523 18.73 14.48 -13.56
C TYR A 523 18.63 13.06 -12.97
N GLN A 524 19.18 12.06 -13.65
CA GLN A 524 19.12 10.64 -13.25
C GLN A 524 20.07 10.26 -12.09
N ARG A 525 20.99 11.15 -11.69
CA ARG A 525 21.91 10.90 -10.56
C ARG A 525 21.24 11.26 -9.25
N VAL A 526 20.56 10.28 -8.67
CA VAL A 526 19.73 10.44 -7.47
C VAL A 526 20.21 9.51 -6.35
N ARG A 527 19.94 9.86 -5.09
CA ARG A 527 20.36 9.06 -3.93
C ARG A 527 19.42 7.86 -3.74
N ILE A 528 19.98 6.67 -3.53
CA ILE A 528 19.22 5.48 -3.15
C ILE A 528 19.69 5.10 -1.73
N ASP A 529 18.77 5.06 -0.77
CA ASP A 529 18.94 4.58 0.61
C ASP A 529 20.30 4.88 1.27
N GLY A 530 20.58 6.16 1.54
CA GLY A 530 21.75 6.58 2.32
C GLY A 530 23.12 6.35 1.67
N GLY A 531 23.16 5.86 0.42
CA GLY A 531 24.39 5.66 -0.37
C GLY A 531 24.85 6.90 -1.15
N GLN A 532 26.01 6.79 -1.83
CA GLN A 532 26.42 7.78 -2.83
C GLN A 532 25.43 7.81 -4.01
N PRO A 533 25.30 8.94 -4.73
CA PRO A 533 24.44 9.03 -5.91
C PRO A 533 24.84 7.96 -6.94
N CYS A 534 23.86 7.21 -7.45
CA CYS A 534 24.09 6.17 -8.47
C CYS A 534 24.02 6.75 -9.89
#